data_AF-A0A7X1E632-F1
#
_entry.id   AF-A0A7X1E632-F1
#
_cell.length_a   1.000
_cell.length_b   1.000
_cell.length_c   1.000
_cell.angle_alpha   90.00
_cell.angle_beta   90.00
_cell.angle_gamma   90.00
#
_symmetry.space_group_name_H-M   'P 1'
#
loop_
_entity.id
_entity.type
_entity.pdbx_description
1 polymer ?
#
loop_
_entity_poly.entity_id
_entity_poly.type
_entity_poly.pdbx_seq_one_letter_code
_entity_poly.pdbx_strand_id
1 'polypeptide(L)'
;MNEILKKKLQRFSRLSDEHSQVFFQWIRQVLTLASGSLAILVAFQSDTPIPCPEKYFLLTTWIALGLGILAGAFVAFLQVAIKGSLRRQCLEEIQKMEEGISTGTKFVSVGEASWVYTVSFYLMNVSFVIAVVSLVIYASFQTL
;
A
#
# COMPACT_ATOMS: atom_id res chain seq x y z
N MET A 1 -22.27 -13.12 29.30
CA MET A 1 -21.83 -12.66 27.97
C MET A 1 -21.91 -13.85 27.01
N ASN A 2 -22.71 -13.77 25.95
CA ASN A 2 -23.12 -14.92 25.13
C ASN A 2 -21.95 -15.57 24.34
N GLU A 3 -21.77 -16.88 24.49
CA GLU A 3 -20.82 -17.73 23.73
C GLU A 3 -20.90 -17.48 22.21
N ILE A 4 -22.11 -17.29 21.70
CA ILE A 4 -22.40 -16.99 20.29
C ILE A 4 -21.72 -15.67 19.84
N LEU A 5 -21.71 -14.67 20.72
CA LEU A 5 -21.17 -13.35 20.44
C LEU A 5 -19.63 -13.38 20.39
N LYS A 6 -19.01 -14.15 21.30
CA LYS A 6 -17.57 -14.43 21.30
C LYS A 6 -17.13 -15.15 20.02
N LYS A 7 -17.89 -16.15 19.58
CA LYS A 7 -17.60 -16.92 18.36
C LYS A 7 -17.73 -16.07 17.09
N LYS A 8 -18.73 -15.17 17.03
CA LYS A 8 -18.88 -14.19 15.93
C LYS A 8 -17.73 -13.17 15.90
N LEU A 9 -17.34 -12.64 17.07
CA LEU A 9 -16.22 -11.70 17.20
C LEU A 9 -14.90 -12.35 16.76
N GLN A 10 -14.60 -13.58 17.20
CA GLN A 10 -13.40 -14.30 16.77
C GLN A 10 -13.38 -14.57 15.26
N ARG A 11 -14.53 -14.89 14.65
CA ARG A 11 -14.58 -15.05 13.19
C ARG A 11 -14.31 -13.74 12.48
N PHE A 12 -14.90 -12.64 12.95
CA PHE A 12 -14.71 -11.33 12.35
C PHE A 12 -13.26 -10.86 12.46
N SER A 13 -12.64 -11.01 13.63
CA SER A 13 -11.23 -10.64 13.84
C SER A 13 -10.31 -11.45 12.94
N ARG A 14 -10.54 -12.77 12.85
CA ARG A 14 -9.73 -13.65 12.00
C ARG A 14 -9.86 -13.29 10.52
N LEU A 15 -11.08 -13.00 10.06
CA LEU A 15 -11.33 -12.57 8.68
C LEU A 15 -10.66 -11.23 8.36
N SER A 16 -10.70 -10.29 9.31
CA SER A 16 -10.03 -8.99 9.18
C SER A 16 -8.50 -9.14 9.13
N ASP A 17 -7.93 -10.03 9.94
CA ASP A 17 -6.50 -10.31 9.94
C ASP A 17 -6.04 -10.97 8.63
N GLU A 18 -6.78 -11.97 8.16
CA GLU A 18 -6.53 -12.63 6.88
C GLU A 18 -6.58 -11.62 5.72
N HIS A 19 -7.63 -10.79 5.64
CA HIS A 19 -7.74 -9.77 4.61
C HIS A 19 -6.56 -8.78 4.65
N SER A 20 -6.17 -8.33 5.84
CA SER A 20 -5.05 -7.41 5.97
C SER A 20 -3.70 -8.05 5.65
N GLN A 21 -3.51 -9.34 5.93
CA GLN A 21 -2.30 -10.07 5.52
C GLN A 21 -2.21 -10.21 4.00
N VAL A 22 -3.29 -10.65 3.35
CA VAL A 22 -3.34 -10.78 1.89
C VAL A 22 -3.07 -9.44 1.22
N PHE A 23 -3.69 -8.37 1.72
CA PHE A 23 -3.47 -7.02 1.21
C PHE A 23 -2.02 -6.54 1.38
N PHE A 24 -1.41 -6.79 2.53
CA PHE A 24 0.00 -6.43 2.76
C PHE A 24 0.95 -7.22 1.85
N GLN A 25 0.67 -8.51 1.64
CA GLN A 25 1.42 -9.34 0.70
C GLN A 25 1.30 -8.81 -0.73
N TRP A 26 0.10 -8.40 -1.15
CA TRP A 26 -0.14 -7.77 -2.44
C TRP A 26 0.69 -6.49 -2.62
N ILE A 27 0.64 -5.54 -1.67
CA ILE A 27 1.45 -4.31 -1.75
C ILE A 27 2.94 -4.65 -1.85
N ARG A 28 3.42 -5.59 -1.05
CA ARG A 28 4.83 -5.99 -1.07
C ARG A 28 5.23 -6.57 -2.43
N GLN A 29 4.38 -7.38 -3.05
CA GLN A 29 4.63 -7.94 -4.38
C GLN A 29 4.67 -6.83 -5.44
N VAL A 30 3.71 -5.91 -5.43
CA VAL A 30 3.67 -4.76 -6.35
C VAL A 30 4.93 -3.91 -6.21
N LEU A 31 5.34 -3.59 -4.97
CA LEU A 31 6.58 -2.84 -4.70
C LEU A 31 7.85 -3.55 -5.18
N THR A 32 7.89 -4.89 -5.04
CA THR A 32 9.02 -5.71 -5.49
C THR A 32 9.10 -5.68 -7.02
N LEU A 33 7.97 -5.87 -7.70
CA LEU A 33 7.89 -5.81 -9.16
C LEU A 33 8.24 -4.41 -9.69
N ALA A 34 7.72 -3.35 -9.06
CA ALA A 34 8.01 -1.97 -9.45
C ALA A 34 9.49 -1.63 -9.29
N SER A 35 10.09 -1.98 -8.14
CA SER A 35 11.51 -1.75 -7.87
C SER A 35 12.40 -2.55 -8.83
N GLY A 36 12.06 -3.82 -9.09
CA GLY A 36 12.78 -4.66 -10.03
C GLY A 36 12.71 -4.12 -11.46
N SER A 37 11.52 -3.69 -11.90
CA SER A 37 11.32 -3.08 -13.23
C SER A 37 12.12 -1.79 -13.37
N LEU A 38 12.12 -0.94 -12.34
CA LEU A 38 12.91 0.29 -12.33
C LEU A 38 14.41 0.00 -12.40
N ALA A 39 14.90 -0.98 -11.65
CA ALA A 39 16.31 -1.38 -11.67
C ALA A 39 16.73 -1.90 -13.05
N ILE A 40 15.90 -2.73 -13.68
CA ILE A 40 16.11 -3.21 -15.04
C ILE A 40 16.15 -2.03 -16.03
N LEU A 41 15.18 -1.11 -15.96
CA LEU A 41 15.14 0.05 -16.86
C LEU A 41 16.37 0.94 -16.75
N VAL A 42 16.88 1.14 -15.53
CA VAL A 42 18.11 1.91 -15.31
C VAL A 42 19.34 1.13 -15.82
N ALA A 43 19.38 -0.19 -15.63
CA ALA A 43 20.48 -1.03 -16.10
C ALA A 43 20.56 -1.13 -17.64
N PHE A 44 19.41 -1.09 -18.33
CA PHE A 44 19.33 -1.15 -19.79
C PHE A 44 19.32 0.24 -20.46
N GLN A 45 19.60 1.31 -19.72
CA GLN A 45 19.71 2.63 -20.32
C GLN A 45 20.88 2.65 -21.32
N SER A 46 20.58 2.76 -22.60
CA SER A 46 21.58 2.86 -23.66
C SER A 46 22.18 4.25 -23.71
N ASP A 47 23.50 4.36 -23.92
CA ASP A 47 24.21 5.63 -24.15
C ASP A 47 23.88 6.27 -25.51
N THR A 48 23.05 5.62 -26.32
CA THR A 48 22.60 6.14 -27.61
C THR A 48 21.65 7.32 -27.42
N PRO A 49 21.75 8.37 -28.26
CA PRO A 49 20.85 9.50 -28.20
C PRO A 49 19.42 9.06 -28.55
N ILE A 50 18.56 9.04 -27.54
CA ILE A 50 17.14 8.69 -27.68
C ILE A 50 16.42 9.83 -28.44
N PRO A 51 15.64 9.54 -29.49
CA PRO A 51 14.82 10.53 -30.18
C PRO A 51 13.87 11.26 -29.23
N CYS A 52 13.58 12.54 -29.52
CA CYS A 52 12.80 13.40 -28.64
C CYS A 52 11.46 12.82 -28.12
N PRO A 53 10.61 12.09 -28.89
CA PRO A 53 9.35 11.58 -28.33
C PRO A 53 9.56 10.44 -27.32
N GLU A 54 10.47 9.52 -27.60
CA GLU A 54 10.75 8.33 -26.77
C GLU A 54 11.31 8.70 -25.40
N LYS A 55 12.16 9.73 -25.34
CA LYS A 55 12.78 10.20 -24.10
C LYS A 55 11.73 10.64 -23.07
N TYR A 56 10.63 11.25 -23.50
CA TYR A 56 9.57 11.67 -22.59
C TYR A 56 8.84 10.46 -21.99
N PHE A 57 8.50 9.45 -22.78
CA PHE A 57 7.82 8.24 -22.29
C PHE A 57 8.68 7.46 -21.29
N LEU A 58 9.98 7.33 -21.56
CA LEU A 58 10.91 6.69 -20.62
C LEU A 58 11.01 7.48 -19.30
N LEU A 59 11.14 8.81 -19.38
CA LEU A 59 11.19 9.67 -18.21
C LEU A 59 9.90 9.61 -17.38
N THR A 60 8.73 9.65 -18.04
CA THR A 60 7.43 9.49 -17.37
C THR A 60 7.33 8.15 -16.67
N THR A 61 7.83 7.08 -17.29
CA THR A 61 7.86 5.73 -16.69
C THR A 61 8.67 5.72 -15.39
N TRP A 62 9.87 6.31 -15.39
CA TRP A 62 10.70 6.38 -14.17
C TRP A 62 10.05 7.18 -13.06
N ILE A 63 9.50 8.35 -13.36
CA ILE A 63 8.82 9.20 -12.37
C ILE A 63 7.59 8.47 -11.82
N ALA A 64 6.80 7.85 -12.68
CA ALA A 64 5.59 7.12 -12.28
C ALA A 64 5.93 5.87 -11.44
N LEU A 65 6.98 5.11 -11.78
CA LEU A 65 7.44 4.01 -10.95
C LEU A 65 7.96 4.49 -9.59
N GLY A 66 8.80 5.53 -9.57
CA GLY A 66 9.32 6.10 -8.33
C GLY A 66 8.21 6.60 -7.40
N LEU A 67 7.25 7.35 -7.95
CA LEU A 67 6.10 7.85 -7.19
C LEU A 67 5.21 6.70 -6.68
N GLY A 68 4.97 5.68 -7.51
CA GLY A 68 4.23 4.49 -7.12
C GLY A 68 4.90 3.71 -5.99
N ILE A 69 6.22 3.57 -6.03
CA ILE A 69 7.01 2.92 -4.98
C ILE A 69 6.91 3.71 -3.66
N LEU A 70 7.09 5.04 -3.71
CA LEU A 70 6.98 5.89 -2.52
C LEU A 70 5.58 5.85 -1.91
N ALA A 71 4.54 5.95 -2.74
CA ALA A 71 3.16 5.87 -2.29
C ALA A 71 2.84 4.50 -1.68
N GLY A 72 3.27 3.39 -2.31
CA GLY A 72 3.06 2.05 -1.79
C GLY A 72 3.81 1.78 -0.48
N ALA A 73 5.05 2.27 -0.35
CA ALA A 73 5.81 2.19 0.89
C ALA A 73 5.13 2.98 2.02
N PHE A 74 4.58 4.15 1.70
CA PHE A 74 3.82 4.97 2.65
C PHE A 74 2.53 4.28 3.11
N VAL A 75 1.77 3.65 2.20
CA VAL A 75 0.59 2.85 2.55
C VAL A 75 0.96 1.68 3.46
N ALA A 76 2.04 0.96 3.14
CA ALA A 76 2.53 -0.13 3.98
C ALA A 76 2.92 0.36 5.38
N PHE A 77 3.60 1.51 5.47
CA PHE A 77 3.96 2.13 6.75
C PHE A 77 2.73 2.52 7.57
N LEU A 78 1.75 3.20 6.96
CA LEU A 78 0.49 3.56 7.62
C LEU A 78 -0.25 2.32 8.13
N GLN A 79 -0.28 1.23 7.36
CA GLN A 79 -0.95 0.00 7.78
C GLN A 79 -0.29 -0.64 9.01
N VAL A 80 1.05 -0.62 9.07
CA VAL A 80 1.80 -1.09 10.25
C VAL A 80 1.54 -0.18 11.45
N ALA A 81 1.54 1.14 11.26
CA ALA A 81 1.28 2.12 12.32
C ALA A 81 -0.14 1.96 12.90
N ILE A 82 -1.15 1.78 12.04
CA ILE A 82 -2.56 1.58 12.44
C ILE A 82 -2.73 0.25 13.18
N LYS A 83 -2.10 -0.84 12.71
CA LYS A 83 -2.12 -2.12 13.45
C LYS A 83 -1.45 -2.01 14.82
N GLY A 84 -0.35 -1.27 14.91
CA GLY A 84 0.35 -1.02 16.17
C GLY A 84 -0.51 -0.26 17.18
N SER A 85 -1.21 0.79 16.75
CA SER A 85 -2.09 1.58 17.62
C SER A 85 -3.33 0.79 18.06
N LEU A 86 -3.95 0.03 17.16
CA LEU A 86 -5.08 -0.86 17.48
C LEU A 86 -4.70 -1.94 18.49
N ARG A 87 -3.52 -2.54 18.35
CA ARG A 87 -3.04 -3.57 19.29
C ARG A 87 -2.79 -3.00 20.68
N ARG A 88 -2.24 -1.79 20.77
CA ARG A 88 -2.04 -1.09 22.06
C ARG A 88 -3.37 -0.74 22.71
N GLN A 89 -4.32 -0.20 21.96
CA GLN A 89 -5.65 0.13 22.48
C GLN A 89 -6.41 -1.12 22.95
N CYS A 90 -6.30 -2.23 22.23
CA CYS A 90 -6.90 -3.51 22.65
C CYS A 90 -6.29 -4.04 23.95
N LEU A 91 -4.96 -3.95 24.11
CA LEU A 91 -4.28 -4.31 25.36
C LEU A 91 -4.71 -3.43 26.53
N GLU A 92 -4.81 -2.11 26.31
CA GLU A 92 -5.27 -1.16 27.33
C GLU A 92 -6.74 -1.39 27.72
N GLU A 93 -7.60 -1.73 26.76
CA GLU A 93 -9.01 -2.08 27.01
C GLU A 93 -9.14 -3.38 27.83
N ILE A 94 -8.36 -4.42 27.50
CA ILE A 94 -8.34 -5.67 28.27
C ILE A 94 -7.90 -5.40 29.71
N GLN A 95 -6.85 -4.59 29.88
CA GLN A 95 -6.33 -4.24 31.20
C GLN A 95 -7.34 -3.41 32.02
N LYS A 96 -8.05 -2.46 31.39
CA LYS A 96 -9.10 -1.66 32.06
C LYS A 96 -10.36 -2.47 32.38
N MET A 97 -10.73 -3.45 31.56
CA MET A 97 -11.83 -4.38 31.85
C MET A 97 -11.48 -5.31 33.01
N GLU A 98 -10.21 -5.72 33.14
CA GLU A 98 -9.72 -6.53 34.26
C GLU A 98 -9.71 -5.74 35.57
N GLU A 99 -9.48 -4.43 35.50
CA GLU A 99 -9.59 -3.49 36.63
C GLU A 99 -11.04 -3.05 36.95
N GLY A 100 -12.04 -3.51 36.20
CA GLY A 100 -13.46 -3.23 36.44
C GLY A 100 -13.91 -1.81 36.09
N ILE A 101 -13.08 -1.03 35.37
CA ILE A 101 -13.36 0.36 35.00
C ILE A 101 -13.98 0.37 33.59
N SER A 102 -15.31 0.34 33.52
CA SER A 102 -16.04 0.50 32.25
C SER A 102 -16.01 1.97 31.81
N THR A 103 -14.88 2.41 31.25
CA THR A 103 -14.83 3.70 30.57
C THR A 103 -15.32 3.50 29.14
N GLY A 104 -16.39 4.22 28.76
CA GLY A 104 -16.87 4.28 27.38
C GLY A 104 -15.83 5.02 26.53
N THR A 105 -14.77 4.33 26.13
CA THR A 105 -13.67 4.93 25.39
C THR A 105 -14.07 5.08 23.93
N LYS A 106 -14.16 6.34 23.50
CA LYS A 106 -14.31 6.71 22.10
C LYS A 106 -13.15 6.10 21.33
N PHE A 107 -13.44 5.10 20.50
CA PHE A 107 -12.52 4.61 19.47
C PHE A 107 -11.89 5.82 18.79
N VAL A 108 -10.55 5.87 18.79
CA VAL A 108 -9.83 6.92 18.06
C VAL A 108 -10.34 6.90 16.64
N SER A 109 -11.05 7.95 16.26
CA SER A 109 -11.66 8.09 14.95
C SER A 109 -10.56 7.98 13.90
N VAL A 110 -10.53 6.84 13.21
CA VAL A 110 -9.66 6.53 12.06
C VAL A 110 -10.03 7.42 10.85
N GLY A 111 -10.93 8.40 11.02
CA GLY A 111 -11.48 9.23 9.94
C GLY A 111 -10.42 9.92 9.08
N GLU A 112 -9.38 10.50 9.69
CA GLU A 112 -8.33 11.20 8.93
C GLU A 112 -7.31 10.22 8.29
N ALA A 113 -6.97 9.15 9.02
CA ALA A 113 -6.09 8.10 8.50
C ALA A 113 -6.71 7.39 7.29
N SER A 114 -8.05 7.29 7.24
CA SER A 114 -8.78 6.66 6.15
C SER A 114 -8.60 7.38 4.81
N TRP A 115 -8.61 8.72 4.78
CA TRP A 115 -8.52 9.45 3.52
C TRP A 115 -7.09 9.42 2.95
N VAL A 116 -6.07 9.68 3.78
CA VAL A 116 -4.67 9.64 3.35
C VAL A 116 -4.31 8.26 2.82
N TYR A 117 -4.72 7.20 3.53
CA TYR A 117 -4.54 5.83 3.09
C TYR A 117 -5.20 5.56 1.72
N THR A 118 -6.45 6.00 1.55
CA THR A 118 -7.21 5.80 0.30
C THR A 118 -6.56 6.53 -0.87
N VAL A 119 -6.13 7.78 -0.67
CA VAL A 119 -5.46 8.58 -1.70
C VAL A 119 -4.12 7.96 -2.06
N SER A 120 -3.29 7.58 -1.09
CA SER A 120 -1.99 6.96 -1.37
C SER A 120 -2.13 5.62 -2.08
N PHE A 121 -3.14 4.82 -1.72
CA PHE A 121 -3.42 3.56 -2.42
C PHE A 121 -3.87 3.80 -3.86
N TYR A 122 -4.77 4.75 -4.09
CA TYR A 122 -5.20 5.10 -5.45
C TYR A 122 -4.04 5.65 -6.29
N LEU A 123 -3.23 6.53 -5.69
CA LEU A 123 -2.03 7.08 -6.31
C LEU A 123 -1.04 5.98 -6.71
N MET A 124 -0.79 5.00 -5.83
CA MET A 124 0.08 3.85 -6.13
C MET A 124 -0.42 3.10 -7.38
N ASN A 125 -1.70 2.75 -7.44
CA ASN A 125 -2.26 1.98 -8.54
C ASN A 125 -2.27 2.77 -9.85
N VAL A 126 -2.73 4.03 -9.83
CA VAL A 126 -2.77 4.89 -11.03
C VAL A 126 -1.36 5.13 -11.56
N SER A 127 -0.40 5.39 -10.67
CA SER A 127 1.00 5.59 -11.07
C SER A 127 1.59 4.34 -11.71
N PHE A 128 1.24 3.15 -11.20
CA PHE A 128 1.66 1.89 -11.80
C PHE A 128 1.07 1.66 -13.19
N VAL A 129 -0.22 1.93 -13.39
CA VAL A 129 -0.88 1.83 -14.70
C VAL A 129 -0.26 2.80 -15.70
N ILE A 130 -0.02 4.05 -15.30
CA ILE A 130 0.63 5.06 -16.14
C ILE A 130 2.04 4.61 -16.54
N ALA A 131 2.80 4.05 -15.59
CA ALA A 131 4.14 3.54 -15.85
C ALA A 131 4.11 2.40 -16.89
N VAL A 132 3.22 1.42 -16.73
CA VAL A 132 3.11 0.29 -17.66
C VAL A 132 2.70 0.78 -19.05
N VAL A 133 1.71 1.66 -19.16
CA VAL A 133 1.26 2.20 -20.46
C VAL A 133 2.38 2.99 -21.14
N SER A 134 3.07 3.86 -20.39
CA SER A 134 4.19 4.65 -20.91
C SER A 134 5.33 3.76 -21.40
N LEU A 135 5.62 2.68 -20.66
CA LEU A 135 6.65 1.72 -21.02
C LEU A 135 6.32 0.95 -22.29
N VAL A 136 5.07 0.50 -22.45
CA VAL A 136 4.62 -0.20 -23.67
C VAL A 136 4.73 0.71 -24.89
N ILE A 137 4.38 1.98 -24.75
CA ILE A 137 4.52 2.98 -25.83
C ILE A 137 5.99 3.15 -26.19
N TYR A 138 6.87 3.35 -25.20
CA TYR A 138 8.31 3.46 -25.42
C TYR A 138 8.89 2.23 -26.15
N ALA A 139 8.55 1.02 -25.69
CA ALA A 139 9.01 -0.21 -26.31
C ALA A 139 8.51 -0.38 -27.75
N SER A 140 7.28 0.09 -28.04
CA SER A 140 6.72 0.05 -29.39
C SER A 140 7.50 0.95 -30.35
N PHE A 141 7.87 2.16 -29.91
CA PHE A 141 8.68 3.08 -30.71
C PHE A 141 10.10 2.56 -30.94
N GLN A 142 10.72 1.95 -29.93
CA GLN A 142 12.08 1.41 -30.08
C GLN A 142 12.16 0.19 -31.02
N THR A 143 11.05 -0.53 -31.23
CA THR A 143 11.01 -1.73 -32.09
C THR A 143 10.74 -1.39 -33.56
N LEU A 144 10.21 -0.20 -33.84
CA LEU A 144 9.87 0.29 -35.19
C LEU A 144 11.06 1.01 -35.84
#